data_AF-A0A957ZWV6-F1
#
_entry.id   AF-A0A957ZWV6-F1
#
_cell.length_a   1.000
_cell.length_b   1.000
_cell.length_c   1.000
_cell.angle_alpha   90.00
_cell.angle_beta   90.00
_cell.angle_gamma   90.00
#
_symmetry.space_group_name_H-M   'P 1'
#
loop_
_entity.id
_entity.type
_entity.pdbx_description
1 polymer ?
#
loop_
_entity_poly.entity_id
_entity_poly.type
_entity_poly.pdbx_seq_one_letter_code
_entity_poly.pdbx_strand_id
1 'polypeptide(L)'
;SINFSIISVQNALNAVAEATETHKGTRVYRLSGRLRSSLEYADIGEIMSFGFGDYLADVQRQCLAIHDAIYQVYVTYPVEEKLAS
;
A
#
# COMPACT_ATOMS: atom_id res chain seq x y z
N SER A 1 7.05 -11.79 7.94
CA SER A 1 8.10 -10.92 7.38
C SER A 1 7.43 -9.75 6.67
N ILE A 2 7.96 -8.54 6.78
CA ILE A 2 7.41 -7.32 6.14
C ILE A 2 7.36 -7.48 4.61
N ASN A 3 8.38 -8.09 4.01
CA ASN A 3 8.42 -8.40 2.58
C ASN A 3 7.27 -9.32 2.14
N PHE A 4 6.98 -10.36 2.93
CA PHE A 4 5.84 -11.23 2.65
C PHE A 4 4.52 -10.46 2.76
N SER A 5 4.37 -9.65 3.81
CA SER A 5 3.15 -8.88 4.05
C SER A 5 2.83 -7.91 2.91
N ILE A 6 3.83 -7.19 2.36
CA ILE A 6 3.57 -6.27 1.25
C ILE A 6 3.20 -7.02 -0.05
N ILE A 7 3.75 -8.21 -0.27
CA ILE A 7 3.35 -9.09 -1.39
C ILE A 7 1.90 -9.54 -1.20
N SER A 8 1.51 -9.96 0.00
CA SER A 8 0.13 -10.33 0.30
C SER A 8 -0.84 -9.17 0.06
N VAL A 9 -0.47 -7.95 0.46
CA VAL A 9 -1.26 -6.73 0.20
C VAL A 9 -1.43 -6.50 -1.29
N GLN A 10 -0.36 -6.59 -2.10
CA GLN A 10 -0.48 -6.43 -3.56
C GLN A 10 -1.40 -7.48 -4.19
N ASN A 11 -1.28 -8.74 -3.77
CA ASN A 11 -2.13 -9.81 -4.27
C ASN A 11 -3.60 -9.58 -3.90
N ALA A 12 -3.88 -9.17 -2.67
CA ALA A 12 -5.23 -8.84 -2.23
C ALA A 12 -5.79 -7.64 -3.02
N LEU A 13 -4.99 -6.59 -3.24
CA LEU A 13 -5.40 -5.46 -4.07
C LEU A 13 -5.75 -5.91 -5.48
N ASN A 14 -4.90 -6.72 -6.14
CA ASN A 14 -5.19 -7.23 -7.48
C ASN A 14 -6.53 -7.99 -7.54
N ALA A 15 -6.77 -8.87 -6.57
CA ALA A 15 -8.03 -9.62 -6.49
C ALA A 15 -9.25 -8.71 -6.29
N VAL A 16 -9.14 -7.68 -5.45
CA VAL A 16 -10.24 -6.73 -5.21
C VAL A 16 -10.53 -5.89 -6.46
N ALA A 17 -9.51 -5.38 -7.17
CA ALA A 17 -9.76 -4.64 -8.42
C ALA A 17 -10.39 -5.51 -9.50
N GLU A 18 -9.96 -6.77 -9.63
CA GLU A 18 -10.56 -7.70 -10.58
C GLU A 18 -12.04 -7.96 -10.25
N ALA A 19 -12.39 -8.06 -8.97
CA ALA A 19 -13.77 -8.24 -8.52
C ALA A 19 -14.65 -6.97 -8.60
N THR A 20 -14.05 -5.78 -8.60
CA THR A 20 -14.77 -4.49 -8.52
C THR A 20 -14.68 -3.67 -9.81
N GLU A 21 -14.05 -4.20 -10.86
CA GLU A 21 -13.72 -3.48 -12.11
C GLU A 21 -12.95 -2.16 -11.88
N THR A 22 -12.31 -2.01 -10.71
CA THR A 22 -11.56 -0.80 -10.36
C THR A 22 -10.26 -0.74 -11.19
N HIS A 23 -10.02 0.37 -11.88
CA HIS A 23 -8.84 0.51 -12.74
C HIS A 23 -7.52 0.43 -11.96
N LYS A 24 -6.54 -0.35 -12.46
CA LYS A 24 -5.20 -0.61 -11.85
C LYS A 24 -4.25 0.62 -11.78
N GLY A 25 -4.79 1.85 -11.83
CA GLY A 25 -4.06 3.11 -11.74
C GLY A 25 -4.29 3.91 -10.45
N THR A 26 -5.02 3.35 -9.49
CA THR A 26 -5.34 4.04 -8.23
C THR A 26 -4.10 4.24 -7.35
N ARG A 27 -4.14 5.30 -6.52
CA ARG A 27 -3.06 5.69 -5.60
C ARG A 27 -2.52 4.52 -4.77
N VAL A 28 -3.39 3.58 -4.38
CA VAL A 28 -3.04 2.43 -3.55
C VAL A 28 -2.05 1.46 -4.24
N TYR A 29 -2.21 1.16 -5.53
CA TYR A 29 -1.27 0.29 -6.27
C TYR A 29 0.12 0.91 -6.38
N ARG A 30 0.18 2.22 -6.61
CA ARG A 30 1.45 2.93 -6.71
C ARG A 30 2.20 2.94 -5.38
N LEU A 31 1.49 3.14 -4.26
CA LEU A 31 2.09 3.13 -2.93
C LEU A 31 2.57 1.73 -2.54
N SER A 32 1.75 0.70 -2.76
CA SER A 32 2.13 -0.68 -2.45
C SER A 32 3.26 -1.20 -3.36
N GLY A 33 3.27 -0.82 -4.63
CA GLY A 33 4.36 -1.07 -5.58
C GLY A 33 5.69 -0.47 -5.11
N ARG A 34 5.66 0.81 -4.73
CA ARG A 34 6.84 1.53 -4.22
C ARG A 34 7.40 0.88 -2.97
N LEU A 35 6.56 0.61 -1.97
CA LEU A 35 7.02 0.01 -0.71
C LEU A 35 7.63 -1.37 -0.95
N ARG A 36 7.01 -2.20 -1.80
CA ARG A 36 7.60 -3.51 -2.16
C ARG A 36 8.98 -3.33 -2.77
N SER A 37 9.14 -2.48 -3.79
CA SER A 37 10.43 -2.27 -4.43
C SER A 37 11.47 -1.77 -3.45
N SER A 38 11.11 -0.86 -2.54
CA SER A 38 11.99 -0.38 -1.49
C SER A 38 12.46 -1.49 -0.55
N LEU A 39 11.58 -2.42 -0.18
CA LEU A 39 11.89 -3.54 0.71
C LEU A 39 12.65 -4.68 0.01
N GLU A 40 12.44 -4.85 -1.30
CA GLU A 40 13.05 -5.89 -2.14
C GLU A 40 14.50 -5.54 -2.50
N TYR A 41 14.78 -4.25 -2.71
CA TYR A 41 16.11 -3.74 -3.06
C TYR A 41 16.81 -2.96 -1.93
N ALA A 42 16.37 -3.18 -0.69
CA ALA A 42 16.98 -2.59 0.48
C ALA A 42 18.42 -3.09 0.68
N ASP A 43 19.39 -2.16 0.68
CA ASP A 43 20.77 -2.46 1.05
C ASP A 43 20.97 -2.32 2.57
N ILE A 44 21.38 -3.41 3.22
CA ILE A 44 21.59 -3.44 4.67
C ILE A 44 22.72 -2.51 5.12
N GLY A 45 23.78 -2.36 4.32
CA GLY A 45 24.89 -1.45 4.64
C GLY A 45 24.46 0.01 4.59
N GLU A 46 23.62 0.34 3.60
CA GLU A 46 23.02 1.67 3.48
C GLU A 46 22.08 1.97 4.66
N ILE A 47 21.18 1.04 5.00
CA ILE A 47 20.24 1.18 6.13
C ILE A 47 20.98 1.37 7.45
N MET A 48 22.03 0.60 7.69
CA MET A 48 22.83 0.72 8.91
C MET A 48 23.60 2.05 8.96
N SER A 49 23.95 2.61 7.81
CA SER A 49 24.66 3.90 7.72
C SER A 49 23.73 5.11 7.92
N PHE A 50 22.50 5.05 7.39
CA PHE A 50 21.51 6.13 7.51
C PHE A 50 20.63 6.04 8.75
N GLY A 51 20.59 4.89 9.42
CA GLY A 51 19.85 4.67 10.65
C GLY A 51 18.70 3.68 10.48
N PHE A 52 18.83 2.53 11.15
CA PHE A 52 17.82 1.47 11.12
C PHE A 52 16.45 1.94 11.67
N GLY A 53 16.45 2.79 12.70
CA GLY A 53 15.22 3.35 13.27
C GLY A 53 14.45 4.21 12.28
N ASP A 54 15.16 5.08 11.55
CA ASP A 54 14.56 5.98 10.55
C ASP A 54 14.00 5.19 9.36
N TYR A 55 14.72 4.14 8.94
CA TYR A 55 14.22 3.21 7.92
C TYR A 55 12.91 2.54 8.34
N LEU A 56 12.84 1.99 9.56
CA LEU A 56 11.60 1.38 10.06
C LEU A 56 10.46 2.39 10.20
N ALA A 57 10.75 3.61 10.64
CA ALA A 57 9.77 4.68 10.73
C ALA A 57 9.23 5.09 9.35
N ASP A 58 10.08 5.10 8.31
CA ASP A 58 9.64 5.33 6.94
C ASP A 58 8.74 4.21 6.42
N VAL A 59 9.12 2.95 6.64
CA VAL A 59 8.29 1.78 6.31
C VAL A 59 6.91 1.88 6.98
N GLN A 60 6.87 2.26 8.26
CA GLN A 60 5.61 2.46 8.98
C GLN A 60 4.75 3.58 8.36
N ARG A 61 5.35 4.72 8.00
CA ARG A 61 4.65 5.82 7.32
C ARG A 61 4.09 5.38 5.98
N GLN A 62 4.84 4.60 5.20
CA GLN A 62 4.37 4.05 3.94
C GLN A 62 3.20 3.06 4.13
N CYS A 63 3.24 2.21 5.16
CA CYS A 63 2.12 1.34 5.52
C CYS A 63 0.84 2.11 5.86
N LEU A 64 0.95 3.19 6.64
CA LEU A 64 -0.20 4.06 6.96
C LEU A 64 -0.78 4.72 5.70
N ALA A 65 0.08 5.23 4.81
CA ALA A 65 -0.38 5.83 3.56
C ALA A 65 -1.10 4.82 2.64
N ILE A 66 -0.66 3.55 2.64
CA ILE A 66 -1.35 2.47 1.92
C ILE A 66 -2.71 2.19 2.58
N HIS A 67 -2.75 2.09 3.91
CA HIS A 67 -3.99 1.88 4.65
C HIS A 67 -5.04 2.96 4.34
N ASP A 68 -4.66 4.24 4.42
CA ASP A 68 -5.55 5.35 4.12
C ASP A 68 -6.06 5.30 2.68
N ALA A 69 -5.18 4.97 1.73
CA ALA A 69 -5.56 4.85 0.32
C ALA A 69 -6.52 3.67 0.08
N ILE A 70 -6.35 2.53 0.79
CA ILE A 70 -7.31 1.42 0.76
C ILE A 70 -8.66 1.89 1.29
N TYR A 71 -8.67 2.58 2.43
CA TYR A 71 -9.90 3.04 3.07
C TYR A 71 -10.66 4.03 2.16
N GLN A 72 -9.94 4.93 1.50
CA GLN A 72 -10.54 5.88 0.55
C GLN A 72 -11.13 5.19 -0.68
N VAL A 73 -10.48 4.16 -1.22
CA VAL A 73 -10.90 3.54 -2.49
C VAL A 73 -11.98 2.47 -2.28
N TYR A 74 -11.90 1.69 -1.20
CA TYR A 74 -12.71 0.48 -1.04
C TYR A 74 -13.65 0.48 0.16
N VAL A 75 -13.50 1.44 1.09
CA VAL A 75 -14.30 1.45 2.34
C VAL A 75 -15.16 2.70 2.46
N THR A 76 -14.64 3.87 2.07
CA THR A 76 -15.37 5.12 2.10
C THR A 76 -16.35 5.16 0.94
N TYR A 77 -17.55 4.65 1.17
CA TYR A 77 -18.73 4.93 0.36
C TYR A 77 -19.37 6.24 0.86
N PRO A 78 -19.56 7.27 0.02
CA PRO A 78 -20.53 8.32 0.35
C PRO A 78 -21.90 7.67 0.37
N VAL A 79 -22.57 7.68 1.52
CA VAL A 79 -23.96 7.18 1.65
C VAL A 79 -24.89 7.90 0.65
N GLU A 80 -24.55 9.13 0.29
CA GLU A 80 -25.19 9.98 -0.71
C GLU A 80 -25.18 9.37 -2.13
N GLU A 81 -24.15 8.59 -2.48
CA GLU A 81 -24.01 7.99 -3.81
C GLU A 81 -24.99 6.82 -4.05
N LYS A 82 -25.51 6.22 -2.98
CA LYS A 82 -26.57 5.19 -3.04
C LYS A 82 -27.99 5.74 -2.95
N LEU A 83 -28.17 6.97 -2.46
CA LEU A 83 -29.49 7.59 -2.32
C LEU A 83 -29.95 8.30 -3.60
N ALA A 84 -29.04 8.53 -4.55
CA ALA A 84 -29.33 9.14 -5.85
C ALA A 84 -29.74 8.13 -6.93
N SER A 85 -29.88 6.83 -6.61
CA SER A 85 -30.38 5.78 -7.51
C SER A 85 -31.83 5.41 -7.24
#